data_AF-A0AAD7JBE2-F1
#
_entry.id   AF-A0AAD7JBE2-F1
#
_cell.length_a   1.000
_cell.length_b   1.000
_cell.length_c   1.000
_cell.angle_alpha   90.00
_cell.angle_beta   90.00
_cell.angle_gamma   90.00
#
_symmetry.space_group_name_H-M   'P 1'
#
loop_
_entity.id
_entity.type
_entity.pdbx_description
1 polymer ?
#
loop_
_entity_poly.entity_id
_entity_poly.type
_entity_poly.pdbx_seq_one_letter_code
_entity_poly.pdbx_strand_id
1 'polypeptide(L)'
;LRSNARDDPPLGDGWGHMVEEGPYKKHLRGYVAEKDVSTCIAFTALMQKDTRMTTGLRCSGVGGVVCARHELVRPQGVGDLQKGERYSNMDYIVLCAVLGIMAMYLVISYDIACQWRIHFEERMGKMPEELQPDLNQTTVLYGLPVWHAAAHEHSCQVQNSLSYVPGVGRTDGEGIKWTWSDFNPLAWATKEMGAGARHDTIEDKIDHHNFEKNINQVRTTLPRKLILAIEKRDRQVAAFTQVDATLKKDLRKTWQKQVDDWVADHTKPNPYTLADGADGPSEAAIRLTLTWEEAQEAATGGAKLDGSSVTAFLTAGLQLEESQRRIKRAVKGRTLLASDLNERIAEMRLAFFSKLSKFRGPGEDEQALHDSVRVEWSKAKAWKERWEEEVELLREEMKRVLRFLRWRTLWWEERRSSRAENVTPELRAGLNANTARQAWIARELGRKFQWMWAISAATAVRLTIAEEGLLMEGMAALGSAEEGDDAPMMRDANDDGNAAV
;
A
#
# COMPACT_ATOMS: atom_id res chain seq x y z
N LEU A 1 -19.24 -17.97 -23.92
CA LEU A 1 -19.16 -16.51 -24.15
C LEU A 1 -20.09 -16.18 -25.32
N ARG A 2 -20.97 -15.17 -25.21
CA ARG A 2 -21.85 -14.74 -26.32
C ARG A 2 -21.07 -13.92 -27.34
N SER A 3 -21.18 -14.22 -28.63
CA SER A 3 -20.61 -13.43 -29.72
C SER A 3 -21.31 -12.08 -29.86
N ASN A 4 -20.63 -11.08 -30.43
CA ASN A 4 -21.28 -9.82 -30.80
C ASN A 4 -22.24 -10.05 -31.98
N ALA A 5 -23.26 -9.19 -32.11
CA ALA A 5 -24.13 -9.17 -33.29
C ALA A 5 -23.43 -8.58 -34.52
N ARG A 6 -22.35 -7.79 -34.31
CA ARG A 6 -21.49 -7.20 -35.34
C ARG A 6 -20.03 -7.41 -34.95
N ASP A 7 -19.14 -7.41 -35.92
CA ASP A 7 -17.71 -7.39 -35.61
C ASP A 7 -17.36 -6.06 -34.93
N ASP A 8 -16.69 -6.14 -33.78
CA ASP A 8 -16.41 -5.00 -32.89
C ASP A 8 -15.12 -5.30 -32.12
N PRO A 9 -13.96 -5.26 -32.80
CA PRO A 9 -12.65 -5.43 -32.17
C PRO A 9 -12.25 -4.15 -31.42
N PRO A 10 -11.52 -4.27 -30.29
CA PRO A 10 -10.96 -3.10 -29.61
C PRO A 10 -9.89 -2.42 -30.46
N LEU A 11 -9.64 -1.14 -30.19
CA LEU A 11 -8.63 -0.35 -30.93
C LEU A 11 -7.19 -0.84 -30.69
N GLY A 12 -6.91 -1.42 -29.52
CA GLY A 12 -5.59 -1.93 -29.14
C GLY A 12 -5.66 -2.98 -28.05
N ASP A 13 -6.05 -4.22 -28.40
CA ASP A 13 -6.15 -5.33 -27.46
C ASP A 13 -4.83 -5.56 -26.71
N GLY A 14 -4.87 -5.55 -25.37
CA GLY A 14 -3.70 -5.73 -24.50
C GLY A 14 -2.68 -4.60 -24.49
N TRP A 15 -2.92 -3.47 -25.18
CA TRP A 15 -1.95 -2.37 -25.27
C TRP A 15 -2.07 -1.36 -24.14
N GLY A 16 -3.24 -1.29 -23.50
CA GLY A 16 -3.55 -0.33 -22.44
C GLY A 16 -3.61 -0.95 -21.04
N HIS A 17 -4.80 -0.86 -20.45
CA HIS A 17 -5.08 -1.28 -19.08
C HIS A 17 -5.79 -2.62 -19.00
N MET A 18 -6.46 -3.03 -20.08
CA MET A 18 -7.09 -4.34 -20.20
C MET A 18 -6.05 -5.41 -20.53
N VAL A 19 -6.21 -6.60 -19.96
CA VAL A 19 -5.45 -7.78 -20.37
C VAL A 19 -5.82 -8.17 -21.80
N GLU A 20 -4.85 -8.70 -22.56
CA GLU A 20 -5.08 -9.18 -23.92
C GLU A 20 -6.15 -10.28 -23.95
N GLU A 21 -7.20 -10.07 -24.73
CA GLU A 21 -8.44 -10.84 -24.64
C GLU A 21 -8.26 -12.29 -25.09
N GLY A 22 -7.47 -12.51 -26.16
CA GLY A 22 -7.23 -13.81 -26.76
C GLY A 22 -6.58 -14.82 -25.79
N PRO A 23 -5.36 -14.54 -25.31
CA PRO A 23 -4.67 -15.38 -24.33
C PRO A 23 -5.46 -15.55 -23.03
N TYR A 24 -6.06 -14.47 -22.52
CA TYR A 24 -6.85 -14.51 -21.29
C TYR A 24 -8.07 -15.44 -21.40
N LYS A 25 -8.85 -15.34 -22.48
CA LYS A 25 -9.98 -16.25 -22.71
C LYS A 25 -9.54 -17.69 -22.89
N LYS A 26 -8.38 -17.94 -23.51
CA LYS A 26 -7.83 -19.30 -23.67
C LYS A 26 -7.52 -19.91 -22.31
N HIS A 27 -6.88 -19.17 -21.42
CA HIS A 27 -6.61 -19.58 -20.03
C HIS A 27 -7.91 -19.94 -19.29
N LEU A 28 -8.89 -19.02 -19.30
CA LEU A 28 -10.13 -19.18 -18.56
C LEU A 28 -11.00 -20.37 -19.00
N ARG A 29 -10.84 -20.89 -20.23
CA ARG A 29 -11.53 -22.11 -20.69
C ARG A 29 -11.16 -23.34 -19.86
N GLY A 30 -9.98 -23.37 -19.25
CA GLY A 30 -9.54 -24.47 -18.37
C GLY A 30 -10.26 -24.49 -17.01
N TYR A 31 -10.88 -23.37 -16.60
CA TYR A 31 -11.36 -23.14 -15.23
C TYR A 31 -12.87 -22.90 -15.16
N VAL A 32 -13.64 -23.38 -16.14
CA VAL A 32 -15.10 -23.13 -16.22
C VAL A 32 -15.86 -23.68 -15.00
N ALA A 33 -15.37 -24.77 -14.38
CA ALA A 33 -15.98 -25.40 -13.21
C ALA A 33 -15.49 -24.83 -11.86
N GLU A 34 -14.52 -23.91 -11.86
CA GLU A 34 -14.02 -23.28 -10.64
C GLU A 34 -15.13 -22.44 -9.98
N LYS A 35 -15.28 -22.60 -8.66
CA LYS A 35 -16.25 -21.88 -7.84
C LYS A 35 -15.66 -20.57 -7.31
N ASP A 36 -16.54 -19.66 -6.92
CA ASP A 36 -16.17 -18.36 -6.35
C ASP A 36 -15.32 -18.49 -5.08
N VAL A 37 -14.57 -17.43 -4.80
CA VAL A 37 -13.30 -17.50 -4.07
C VAL A 37 -13.40 -17.69 -2.55
N SER A 38 -14.55 -17.49 -1.92
CA SER A 38 -14.58 -17.33 -0.45
C SER A 38 -15.20 -18.49 0.34
N THR A 39 -14.45 -18.97 1.34
CA THR A 39 -14.93 -19.80 2.46
C THR A 39 -15.06 -19.02 3.78
N CYS A 40 -14.70 -17.71 3.80
CA CYS A 40 -14.88 -16.86 4.98
C CYS A 40 -16.37 -16.54 5.17
N ILE A 41 -16.95 -17.03 6.28
CA ILE A 41 -18.39 -16.98 6.59
C ILE A 41 -18.96 -15.55 6.49
N ALA A 42 -18.20 -14.54 6.90
CA ALA A 42 -18.62 -13.13 6.83
C ALA A 42 -18.71 -12.59 5.39
N PHE A 43 -17.85 -13.08 4.49
CA PHE A 43 -17.78 -12.64 3.09
C PHE A 43 -18.80 -13.39 2.21
N THR A 44 -19.09 -14.65 2.54
CA THR A 44 -20.12 -15.45 1.86
C THR A 44 -21.51 -14.79 1.92
N ALA A 45 -21.86 -14.14 3.03
CA ALA A 45 -23.14 -13.45 3.20
C ALA A 45 -23.27 -12.19 2.33
N LEU A 46 -22.17 -11.48 2.07
CA LEU A 46 -22.13 -10.31 1.19
C LEU A 46 -22.21 -10.73 -0.29
N MET A 47 -21.46 -11.76 -0.69
CA MET A 47 -21.40 -12.24 -2.08
C MET A 47 -22.74 -12.80 -2.60
N GLN A 48 -23.53 -13.46 -1.74
CA GLN A 48 -24.84 -14.00 -2.11
C GLN A 48 -25.86 -12.91 -2.52
N LYS A 49 -25.67 -11.66 -2.10
CA LYS A 49 -26.57 -10.55 -2.42
C LYS A 49 -26.39 -10.03 -3.85
N ASP A 50 -25.16 -10.05 -4.38
CA ASP A 50 -24.81 -9.44 -5.67
C ASP A 50 -25.05 -10.37 -6.89
N THR A 51 -25.12 -11.69 -6.68
CA THR A 51 -25.31 -12.65 -7.79
C THR A 51 -26.72 -12.70 -8.40
N ARG A 52 -27.72 -11.98 -7.85
CA ARG A 52 -29.12 -12.06 -8.31
C ARG A 52 -29.41 -11.33 -9.62
N MET A 53 -28.50 -10.47 -10.11
CA MET A 53 -28.76 -9.60 -11.28
C MET A 53 -27.86 -9.87 -12.51
N THR A 54 -27.11 -10.98 -12.54
CA THR A 54 -26.07 -11.23 -13.57
C THR A 54 -26.45 -12.27 -14.64
N THR A 55 -27.63 -12.88 -14.54
CA THR A 55 -28.09 -13.91 -15.49
C THR A 55 -28.26 -13.32 -16.90
N GLY A 56 -27.51 -13.85 -17.87
CA GLY A 56 -27.61 -13.46 -19.29
C GLY A 56 -26.59 -12.41 -19.75
N LEU A 57 -25.77 -11.86 -18.85
CA LEU A 57 -24.68 -10.94 -19.20
C LEU A 57 -23.49 -11.69 -19.81
N ARG A 58 -22.74 -11.04 -20.71
CA ARG A 58 -21.45 -11.55 -21.21
C ARG A 58 -20.38 -11.52 -20.12
N CYS A 59 -20.39 -10.46 -19.34
CA CYS A 59 -19.42 -10.13 -18.31
C CYS A 59 -20.20 -9.67 -17.08
N SER A 60 -19.92 -10.22 -15.91
CA SER A 60 -20.58 -9.85 -14.65
C SER A 60 -19.93 -8.66 -13.96
N GLY A 61 -18.70 -8.31 -14.34
CA GLY A 61 -17.91 -7.24 -13.73
C GLY A 61 -16.47 -7.26 -14.22
N VAL A 62 -15.61 -6.44 -13.65
CA VAL A 62 -14.16 -6.43 -13.94
C VAL A 62 -13.38 -6.64 -12.66
N GLY A 63 -12.29 -7.41 -12.75
CA GLY A 63 -11.24 -7.47 -11.75
C GLY A 63 -10.18 -6.42 -12.09
N GLY A 64 -9.52 -5.87 -11.08
CA GLY A 64 -8.57 -4.78 -11.26
C GLY A 64 -7.43 -4.79 -10.25
N VAL A 65 -6.27 -4.33 -10.70
CA VAL A 65 -5.05 -4.16 -9.90
C VAL A 65 -4.60 -2.70 -10.01
N VAL A 66 -4.49 -2.06 -8.85
CA VAL A 66 -3.98 -0.69 -8.72
C VAL A 66 -2.73 -0.66 -7.86
N CYS A 67 -1.91 0.37 -8.05
CA CYS A 67 -0.89 0.72 -7.07
C CYS A 67 -1.56 1.10 -5.75
N ALA A 68 -1.27 0.39 -4.66
CA ALA A 68 -1.88 0.67 -3.35
C ALA A 68 -1.52 2.06 -2.79
N ARG A 69 -0.39 2.65 -3.18
CA ARG A 69 0.08 3.96 -2.69
C ARG A 69 -0.42 5.15 -3.52
N HIS A 70 -0.51 4.96 -4.83
CA HIS A 70 -0.82 6.00 -5.81
C HIS A 70 -2.19 5.86 -6.47
N GLU A 71 -2.89 4.75 -6.23
CA GLU A 71 -4.23 4.48 -6.78
C GLU A 71 -4.26 4.55 -8.33
N LEU A 72 -3.10 4.33 -8.96
CA LEU A 72 -2.95 4.23 -10.40
C LEU A 72 -3.28 2.81 -10.84
N VAL A 73 -4.17 2.68 -11.82
CA VAL A 73 -4.47 1.38 -12.44
C VAL A 73 -3.27 0.94 -13.26
N ARG A 74 -2.87 -0.31 -13.06
CA ARG A 74 -1.69 -0.88 -13.73
C ARG A 74 -1.98 -1.15 -15.21
N PRO A 75 -0.98 -1.02 -16.10
CA PRO A 75 -1.05 -1.56 -17.46
C PRO A 75 -1.40 -3.05 -17.41
N GLN A 76 -2.30 -3.51 -18.29
CA GLN A 76 -2.87 -4.86 -18.28
C GLN A 76 -3.36 -5.35 -16.90
N GLY A 77 -3.72 -4.42 -16.02
CA GLY A 77 -4.15 -4.71 -14.66
C GLY A 77 -5.65 -4.87 -14.51
N VAL A 78 -6.42 -4.87 -15.61
CA VAL A 78 -7.88 -5.01 -15.59
C VAL A 78 -8.31 -6.16 -16.49
N GLY A 79 -9.23 -6.99 -16.00
CA GLY A 79 -9.73 -8.12 -16.77
C GLY A 79 -11.20 -8.41 -16.52
N ASP A 80 -11.88 -8.86 -17.56
CA ASP A 80 -13.30 -9.21 -17.49
C ASP A 80 -13.55 -10.44 -16.61
N LEU A 81 -14.60 -10.37 -15.80
CA LEU A 81 -15.11 -11.45 -14.96
C LEU A 81 -16.34 -12.08 -15.61
N GLN A 82 -16.26 -13.36 -15.98
CA GLN A 82 -17.34 -14.03 -16.72
C GLN A 82 -18.50 -14.43 -15.80
N LYS A 83 -18.18 -14.81 -14.57
CA LYS A 83 -19.16 -15.26 -13.57
C LYS A 83 -18.58 -15.03 -12.18
N GLY A 84 -18.52 -13.77 -11.77
CA GLY A 84 -17.89 -13.37 -10.52
C GLY A 84 -16.37 -13.49 -10.56
N GLU A 85 -15.78 -13.13 -9.43
CA GLU A 85 -14.35 -13.22 -9.19
C GLU A 85 -13.96 -14.69 -8.91
N ARG A 86 -12.87 -15.15 -9.52
CA ARG A 86 -12.30 -16.49 -9.32
C ARG A 86 -10.78 -16.39 -9.24
N TYR A 87 -10.11 -17.38 -8.64
CA TYR A 87 -8.65 -17.39 -8.58
C TYR A 87 -8.03 -17.36 -9.98
N SER A 88 -8.56 -18.15 -10.93
CA SER A 88 -8.11 -18.13 -12.32
C SER A 88 -8.14 -16.74 -12.99
N ASN A 89 -9.11 -15.90 -12.62
CA ASN A 89 -9.22 -14.53 -13.10
C ASN A 89 -8.17 -13.63 -12.42
N MET A 90 -8.14 -13.61 -11.09
CA MET A 90 -7.28 -12.70 -10.32
C MET A 90 -5.80 -13.04 -10.42
N ASP A 91 -5.44 -14.33 -10.46
CA ASP A 91 -4.06 -14.76 -10.66
C ASP A 91 -3.52 -14.27 -12.01
N TYR A 92 -4.32 -14.39 -13.08
CA TYR A 92 -3.91 -13.93 -14.42
C TYR A 92 -3.73 -12.40 -14.44
N ILE A 93 -4.71 -11.66 -13.92
CA ILE A 93 -4.68 -10.20 -13.91
C ILE A 93 -3.51 -9.68 -13.07
N VAL A 94 -3.25 -10.24 -11.89
CA VAL A 94 -2.14 -9.79 -11.05
C VAL A 94 -0.79 -10.10 -11.68
N LEU A 95 -0.63 -11.27 -12.32
CA LEU A 95 0.60 -11.64 -12.99
C LEU A 95 0.88 -10.74 -14.21
N CYS A 96 -0.14 -10.42 -15.01
CA CYS A 96 -0.02 -9.41 -16.07
C CYS A 96 0.36 -8.04 -15.49
N ALA A 97 -0.27 -7.61 -14.40
CA ALA A 97 -0.03 -6.31 -13.79
C ALA A 97 1.39 -6.15 -13.22
N VAL A 98 1.99 -7.24 -12.73
CA VAL A 98 3.35 -7.25 -12.16
C VAL A 98 4.42 -7.66 -13.15
N LEU A 99 4.04 -8.10 -14.35
CA LEU A 99 4.97 -8.41 -15.42
C LEU A 99 5.87 -7.20 -15.73
N GLY A 100 7.18 -7.43 -15.79
CA GLY A 100 8.16 -6.37 -16.06
C GLY A 100 8.48 -5.45 -14.87
N ILE A 101 7.95 -5.72 -13.67
CA ILE A 101 8.45 -5.07 -12.45
C ILE A 101 9.75 -5.76 -12.02
N MET A 102 10.81 -4.97 -11.87
CA MET A 102 12.01 -5.38 -11.14
C MET A 102 12.04 -4.65 -9.80
N ALA A 103 11.61 -5.34 -8.73
CA ALA A 103 11.56 -4.77 -7.39
C ALA A 103 12.07 -5.79 -6.37
N MET A 104 12.84 -5.33 -5.38
CA MET A 104 13.30 -6.20 -4.29
C MET A 104 12.15 -6.65 -3.38
N TYR A 105 11.10 -5.83 -3.28
CA TYR A 105 9.92 -6.08 -2.45
C TYR A 105 8.65 -5.82 -3.26
N LEU A 106 7.74 -6.79 -3.26
CA LEU A 106 6.41 -6.70 -3.86
C LEU A 106 5.37 -6.99 -2.78
N VAL A 107 4.51 -6.01 -2.47
CA VAL A 107 3.45 -6.18 -1.47
C VAL A 107 2.09 -6.22 -2.17
N ILE A 108 1.36 -7.32 -1.97
CA ILE A 108 0.03 -7.53 -2.54
C ILE A 108 -1.01 -7.43 -1.43
N SER A 109 -1.84 -6.39 -1.49
CA SER A 109 -3.02 -6.25 -0.63
C SER A 109 -4.26 -6.80 -1.34
N TYR A 110 -4.99 -7.69 -0.67
CA TYR A 110 -6.21 -8.28 -1.21
C TYR A 110 -7.15 -8.68 -0.08
N ASP A 111 -8.45 -8.46 -0.25
CA ASP A 111 -9.48 -8.71 0.79
C ASP A 111 -9.41 -10.14 1.36
N ILE A 112 -8.97 -11.09 0.54
CA ILE A 112 -8.83 -12.50 0.93
C ILE A 112 -7.39 -12.97 0.77
N ALA A 113 -6.40 -12.08 0.89
CA ALA A 113 -4.97 -12.39 0.77
C ALA A 113 -4.57 -13.59 1.64
N CYS A 114 -5.16 -13.72 2.83
CA CYS A 114 -4.91 -14.82 3.77
C CYS A 114 -5.29 -16.20 3.22
N GLN A 115 -6.29 -16.29 2.33
CA GLN A 115 -6.71 -17.52 1.66
C GLN A 115 -5.99 -17.67 0.31
N TRP A 116 -5.99 -16.59 -0.46
CA TRP A 116 -5.47 -16.56 -1.83
C TRP A 116 -4.01 -16.99 -1.94
N ARG A 117 -3.16 -16.50 -1.02
CA ARG A 117 -1.71 -16.72 -1.07
C ARG A 117 -1.29 -18.17 -0.85
N ILE A 118 -2.09 -18.98 -0.16
CA ILE A 118 -1.70 -20.33 0.31
C ILE A 118 -1.25 -21.21 -0.86
N HIS A 119 -2.01 -21.16 -1.96
CA HIS A 119 -1.71 -21.91 -3.18
C HIS A 119 -1.29 -21.00 -4.34
N PHE A 120 -0.94 -19.74 -4.09
CA PHE A 120 -0.65 -18.80 -5.18
C PHE A 120 0.58 -19.21 -5.97
N GLU A 121 1.67 -19.62 -5.31
CA GLU A 121 2.89 -20.10 -5.99
C GLU A 121 2.63 -21.35 -6.85
N GLU A 122 1.85 -22.32 -6.33
CA GLU A 122 1.44 -23.50 -7.08
C GLU A 122 0.58 -23.17 -8.30
N ARG A 123 -0.30 -22.16 -8.19
CA ARG A 123 -1.13 -21.69 -9.30
C ARG A 123 -0.32 -20.89 -10.32
N MET A 124 0.62 -20.07 -9.86
CA MET A 124 1.55 -19.33 -10.71
C MET A 124 2.40 -20.27 -11.57
N GLY A 125 2.92 -21.37 -11.01
CA GLY A 125 3.65 -22.38 -11.78
C GLY A 125 2.84 -23.10 -12.87
N LYS A 126 1.50 -22.99 -12.86
CA LYS A 126 0.60 -23.53 -13.89
C LYS A 126 0.19 -22.50 -14.94
N MET A 127 0.62 -21.24 -14.79
CA MET A 127 0.34 -20.18 -15.75
C MET A 127 1.17 -20.33 -17.02
N PRO A 128 0.79 -19.68 -18.13
CA PRO A 128 1.66 -19.56 -19.30
C PRO A 128 3.06 -19.09 -18.89
N GLU A 129 4.11 -19.66 -19.48
CA GLU A 129 5.51 -19.40 -19.12
C GLU A 129 5.84 -17.90 -19.21
N GLU A 130 5.22 -17.19 -20.16
CA GLU A 130 5.38 -15.76 -20.36
C GLU A 130 4.83 -14.90 -19.21
N LEU A 131 3.96 -15.47 -18.35
CA LEU A 131 3.34 -14.80 -17.21
C LEU A 131 3.93 -15.26 -15.87
N GLN A 132 4.98 -16.09 -15.86
CA GLN A 132 5.65 -16.53 -14.65
C GLN A 132 6.82 -15.58 -14.35
N PRO A 133 6.68 -14.59 -13.44
CA PRO A 133 7.77 -13.69 -13.13
C PRO A 133 8.92 -14.44 -12.44
N ASP A 134 10.15 -14.04 -12.73
CA ASP A 134 11.30 -14.48 -11.94
C ASP A 134 11.29 -13.78 -10.58
N LEU A 135 10.92 -14.52 -9.54
CA LEU A 135 10.84 -14.03 -8.17
C LEU A 135 12.10 -14.36 -7.34
N ASN A 136 13.17 -14.90 -7.94
CA ASN A 136 14.37 -15.31 -7.19
C ASN A 136 15.03 -14.16 -6.41
N GLN A 137 14.88 -12.93 -6.89
CA GLN A 137 15.41 -11.71 -6.24
C GLN A 137 14.31 -10.82 -5.63
N THR A 138 13.05 -11.27 -5.65
CA THR A 138 11.89 -10.48 -5.23
C THR A 138 11.25 -11.12 -4.00
N THR A 139 11.20 -10.40 -2.89
CA THR A 139 10.44 -10.81 -1.72
C THR A 139 8.97 -10.41 -1.91
N VAL A 140 8.07 -11.39 -1.98
CA VAL A 140 6.62 -11.15 -2.09
C VAL A 140 5.96 -11.23 -0.71
N LEU A 141 5.28 -10.15 -0.33
CA LEU A 141 4.55 -10.03 0.93
C LEU A 141 3.05 -9.84 0.65
N TYR A 142 2.22 -10.31 1.56
CA TYR A 142 0.76 -10.26 1.42
C TYR A 142 0.14 -9.61 2.65
N GLY A 143 -0.91 -8.82 2.46
CA GLY A 143 -1.63 -8.21 3.58
C GLY A 143 -3.10 -7.99 3.31
N LEU A 144 -3.86 -7.84 4.39
CA LEU A 144 -5.26 -7.44 4.33
C LEU A 144 -5.36 -5.91 4.32
N PRO A 145 -6.20 -5.34 3.45
CA PRO A 145 -6.56 -3.93 3.53
C PRO A 145 -7.13 -3.57 4.92
N VAL A 146 -6.79 -2.39 5.44
CA VAL A 146 -7.03 -2.02 6.84
C VAL A 146 -8.52 -2.09 7.24
N TRP A 147 -9.44 -1.73 6.36
CA TRP A 147 -10.88 -1.77 6.66
C TRP A 147 -11.48 -3.14 6.41
N HIS A 148 -11.04 -3.83 5.35
CA HIS A 148 -11.51 -5.19 5.05
C HIS A 148 -11.04 -6.19 6.10
N ALA A 149 -9.86 -5.97 6.70
CA ALA A 149 -9.37 -6.77 7.81
C ALA A 149 -10.41 -6.92 8.93
N ALA A 150 -11.19 -5.88 9.24
CA ALA A 150 -12.20 -5.92 10.30
C ALA A 150 -13.28 -7.01 10.10
N ALA A 151 -13.48 -7.52 8.88
CA ALA A 151 -14.39 -8.62 8.57
C ALA A 151 -13.81 -10.02 8.87
N HIS A 152 -12.53 -10.12 9.22
CA HIS A 152 -11.84 -11.37 9.56
C HIS A 152 -11.80 -11.59 11.08
N GLU A 153 -11.47 -12.80 11.51
CA GLU A 153 -11.18 -13.09 12.91
C GLU A 153 -9.93 -12.32 13.39
N HIS A 154 -9.88 -11.96 14.67
CA HIS A 154 -8.82 -11.10 15.23
C HIS A 154 -7.40 -11.67 15.01
N SER A 155 -7.21 -12.98 15.15
CA SER A 155 -5.94 -13.64 14.86
C SER A 155 -5.49 -13.42 13.42
N CYS A 156 -6.41 -13.60 12.46
CA CYS A 156 -6.17 -13.37 11.04
C CYS A 156 -5.90 -11.89 10.73
N GLN A 157 -6.59 -10.96 11.40
CA GLN A 157 -6.34 -9.52 11.26
C GLN A 157 -4.92 -9.16 11.64
N VAL A 158 -4.48 -9.61 12.82
CA VAL A 158 -3.17 -9.24 13.37
C VAL A 158 -2.05 -9.91 12.58
N GLN A 159 -2.22 -11.17 12.16
CA GLN A 159 -1.24 -11.89 11.36
C GLN A 159 -1.02 -11.27 9.97
N ASN A 160 -2.06 -10.65 9.40
CA ASN A 160 -2.03 -10.13 8.02
C ASN A 160 -2.13 -8.61 7.94
N SER A 161 -1.89 -7.91 9.05
CA SER A 161 -1.99 -6.45 9.08
C SER A 161 -0.83 -5.80 8.35
N LEU A 162 -1.13 -4.98 7.35
CA LEU A 162 -0.14 -4.14 6.67
C LEU A 162 0.60 -3.20 7.64
N SER A 163 0.02 -2.86 8.78
CA SER A 163 0.66 -2.01 9.79
C SER A 163 1.87 -2.66 10.47
N TYR A 164 2.03 -3.99 10.38
CA TYR A 164 3.14 -4.71 10.98
C TYR A 164 4.18 -5.16 9.94
N VAL A 165 3.93 -4.94 8.65
CA VAL A 165 4.82 -5.33 7.55
C VAL A 165 5.85 -4.23 7.29
N PRO A 166 7.17 -4.50 7.45
CA PRO A 166 8.21 -3.52 7.12
C PRO A 166 8.25 -3.15 5.64
N GLY A 167 8.57 -1.88 5.35
CA GLY A 167 8.68 -1.34 4.00
C GLY A 167 7.34 -0.93 3.36
N VAL A 168 6.22 -1.12 4.07
CA VAL A 168 4.88 -0.71 3.60
C VAL A 168 4.54 0.72 4.02
N GLY A 169 5.25 1.29 5.00
CA GLY A 169 4.93 2.59 5.57
C GLY A 169 3.52 2.63 6.16
N ARG A 170 2.76 3.67 5.83
CA ARG A 170 1.35 3.86 6.26
C ARG A 170 0.33 3.59 5.15
N THR A 171 0.66 2.67 4.23
CA THR A 171 -0.26 2.24 3.17
C THR A 171 -1.43 1.42 3.75
N ASP A 172 -2.66 1.76 3.40
CA ASP A 172 -3.86 1.05 3.92
C ASP A 172 -4.36 -0.11 3.05
N GLY A 173 -3.95 -0.18 1.78
CA GLY A 173 -4.36 -1.22 0.84
C GLY A 173 -5.77 -1.07 0.26
N GLU A 174 -6.45 0.05 0.50
CA GLU A 174 -7.86 0.26 0.12
C GLU A 174 -8.04 0.96 -1.24
N GLY A 175 -6.95 1.38 -1.89
CA GLY A 175 -6.99 2.24 -3.08
C GLY A 175 -7.87 1.72 -4.23
N ILE A 176 -8.00 0.40 -4.36
CA ILE A 176 -8.87 -0.22 -5.38
C ILE A 176 -10.35 0.11 -5.14
N LYS A 177 -10.79 0.19 -3.88
CA LYS A 177 -12.20 0.46 -3.52
C LYS A 177 -12.59 1.91 -3.82
N TRP A 178 -11.68 2.86 -3.60
CA TRP A 178 -11.90 4.25 -3.99
C TRP A 178 -11.94 4.39 -5.50
N THR A 179 -11.06 3.69 -6.21
CA THR A 179 -11.06 3.63 -7.68
C THR A 179 -12.38 3.06 -8.20
N TRP A 180 -12.92 2.01 -7.57
CA TRP A 180 -14.24 1.47 -7.93
C TRP A 180 -15.37 2.45 -7.67
N SER A 181 -15.30 3.32 -6.66
CA SER A 181 -16.31 4.36 -6.47
C SER A 181 -16.44 5.25 -7.73
N ASP A 182 -15.32 5.57 -8.37
CA ASP A 182 -15.29 6.40 -9.58
C ASP A 182 -15.71 5.62 -10.84
N PHE A 183 -15.46 4.31 -10.87
CA PHE A 183 -15.70 3.46 -12.05
C PHE A 183 -17.05 2.72 -12.04
N ASN A 184 -17.69 2.54 -10.89
CA ASN A 184 -18.98 1.86 -10.78
C ASN A 184 -20.07 2.41 -11.75
N PRO A 185 -20.16 3.73 -12.01
CA PRO A 185 -21.08 4.25 -13.02
C PRO A 185 -20.84 3.71 -14.45
N LEU A 186 -19.60 3.31 -14.80
CA LEU A 186 -19.27 2.74 -16.10
C LEU A 186 -19.95 1.40 -16.34
N ALA A 187 -20.23 0.62 -15.29
CA ALA A 187 -20.91 -0.66 -15.42
C ALA A 187 -22.28 -0.50 -16.10
N TRP A 188 -22.99 0.59 -15.81
CA TRP A 188 -24.26 0.91 -16.44
C TRP A 188 -24.08 1.51 -17.85
N ALA A 189 -23.11 2.42 -18.01
CA ALA A 189 -22.87 3.09 -19.29
C ALA A 189 -22.39 2.13 -20.39
N THR A 190 -21.62 1.10 -20.02
CA THR A 190 -21.02 0.15 -20.96
C THR A 190 -21.80 -1.15 -21.12
N LYS A 191 -22.94 -1.28 -20.43
CA LYS A 191 -23.69 -2.54 -20.32
C LYS A 191 -24.16 -3.11 -21.66
N GLU A 192 -24.63 -2.24 -22.55
CA GLU A 192 -25.20 -2.61 -23.86
C GLU A 192 -24.19 -2.46 -25.01
N MET A 193 -22.94 -2.07 -24.71
CA MET A 193 -21.89 -1.90 -25.72
C MET A 193 -21.39 -3.25 -26.25
N GLY A 194 -20.86 -3.23 -27.48
CA GLY A 194 -20.08 -4.35 -28.02
C GLY A 194 -18.79 -4.57 -27.22
N ALA A 195 -18.13 -5.71 -27.44
CA ALA A 195 -16.95 -6.10 -26.66
C ALA A 195 -15.78 -5.09 -26.80
N GLY A 196 -15.42 -4.74 -28.04
CA GLY A 196 -14.31 -3.83 -28.32
C GLY A 196 -14.62 -2.41 -27.85
N ALA A 197 -15.77 -1.87 -28.26
CA ALA A 197 -16.21 -0.54 -27.84
C ALA A 197 -16.31 -0.39 -26.32
N ARG A 198 -16.72 -1.45 -25.60
CA ARG A 198 -16.72 -1.47 -24.14
C ARG A 198 -15.32 -1.38 -23.56
N HIS A 199 -14.36 -2.18 -24.08
CA HIS A 199 -12.97 -2.13 -23.61
C HIS A 199 -12.39 -0.75 -23.85
N ASP A 200 -12.52 -0.20 -25.06
CA ASP A 200 -12.02 1.15 -25.39
C ASP A 200 -12.60 2.23 -24.46
N THR A 201 -13.89 2.15 -24.14
CA THR A 201 -14.55 3.09 -23.22
C THR A 201 -14.03 2.97 -21.79
N ILE A 202 -13.79 1.74 -21.33
CA ILE A 202 -13.22 1.49 -19.99
C ILE A 202 -11.78 2.00 -19.93
N GLU A 203 -10.98 1.73 -20.95
CA GLU A 203 -9.60 2.18 -21.03
C GLU A 203 -9.48 3.71 -21.06
N ASP A 204 -10.29 4.41 -21.85
CA ASP A 204 -10.32 5.88 -21.89
C ASP A 204 -10.60 6.47 -20.50
N LYS A 205 -11.56 5.90 -19.78
CA LYS A 205 -11.87 6.36 -18.41
C LYS A 205 -10.74 6.07 -17.43
N ILE A 206 -10.08 4.93 -17.54
CA ILE A 206 -8.93 4.59 -16.69
C ILE A 206 -7.75 5.53 -17.00
N ASP A 207 -7.46 5.79 -18.27
CA ASP A 207 -6.38 6.71 -18.67
C ASP A 207 -6.63 8.11 -18.11
N HIS A 208 -7.88 8.60 -18.21
CA HIS A 208 -8.28 9.86 -17.59
C HIS A 208 -8.08 9.85 -16.06
N HIS A 209 -8.49 8.79 -15.36
CA HIS A 209 -8.26 8.65 -13.91
C HIS A 209 -6.76 8.70 -13.57
N ASN A 210 -5.95 7.92 -14.28
CA ASN A 210 -4.51 7.89 -14.09
C ASN A 210 -3.87 9.25 -14.39
N PHE A 211 -4.33 9.96 -15.42
CA PHE A 211 -3.88 11.31 -15.76
C PHE A 211 -4.20 12.31 -14.65
N GLU A 212 -5.44 12.33 -14.16
CA GLU A 212 -5.85 13.20 -13.06
C GLU A 212 -5.07 12.89 -11.78
N LYS A 213 -4.86 11.61 -11.45
CA LYS A 213 -4.03 11.19 -10.31
C LYS A 213 -2.60 11.69 -10.47
N ASN A 214 -1.97 11.50 -11.64
CA ASN A 214 -0.60 11.96 -11.88
C ASN A 214 -0.46 13.48 -11.75
N ILE A 215 -1.44 14.27 -12.17
CA ILE A 215 -1.38 15.74 -12.02
C ILE A 215 -1.64 16.16 -10.57
N ASN A 216 -2.74 15.67 -9.99
CA ASN A 216 -3.19 16.12 -8.67
C ASN A 216 -2.32 15.57 -7.55
N GLN A 217 -1.96 14.28 -7.59
CA GLN A 217 -1.17 13.68 -6.51
C GLN A 217 0.21 14.30 -6.40
N VAL A 218 0.86 14.55 -7.53
CA VAL A 218 2.19 15.16 -7.57
C VAL A 218 2.12 16.62 -7.11
N ARG A 219 1.12 17.38 -7.59
CA ARG A 219 1.02 18.80 -7.26
C ARG A 219 0.68 19.04 -5.79
N THR A 220 -0.27 18.32 -5.22
CA THR A 220 -0.84 18.64 -3.90
C THR A 220 -0.73 17.51 -2.88
N THR A 221 -1.00 16.27 -3.28
CA THR A 221 -1.11 15.15 -2.34
C THR A 221 0.24 14.77 -1.74
N LEU A 222 1.30 14.61 -2.53
CA LEU A 222 2.62 14.18 -2.02
C LEU A 222 3.21 15.19 -1.01
N PRO A 223 3.29 16.50 -1.30
CA PRO A 223 3.79 17.47 -0.32
C PRO A 223 2.96 17.48 0.97
N ARG A 224 1.62 17.39 0.85
CA ARG A 224 0.72 17.37 2.00
C ARG A 224 0.90 16.10 2.84
N LYS A 225 1.00 14.94 2.19
CA LYS A 225 1.28 13.67 2.86
C LYS A 225 2.61 13.73 3.59
N LEU A 226 3.67 14.29 2.99
CA LEU A 226 4.98 14.41 3.62
C LEU A 226 4.94 15.28 4.89
N ILE A 227 4.25 16.42 4.84
CA ILE A 227 4.08 17.31 6.00
C ILE A 227 3.37 16.58 7.15
N LEU A 228 2.25 15.92 6.84
CA LEU A 228 1.48 15.16 7.83
C LEU A 228 2.27 13.97 8.39
N ALA A 229 3.02 13.27 7.52
CA ALA A 229 3.82 12.12 7.93
C ALA A 229 4.93 12.53 8.89
N ILE A 230 5.60 13.68 8.67
CA ILE A 230 6.62 14.19 9.59
C ILE A 230 6.00 14.53 10.95
N GLU A 231 4.88 15.26 10.97
CA GLU A 231 4.19 15.59 12.22
C GLU A 231 3.79 14.34 13.00
N LYS A 232 3.22 13.35 12.31
CA LYS A 232 2.80 12.07 12.91
C LYS A 232 4.00 11.25 13.38
N ARG A 233 5.07 11.17 12.58
CA ARG A 233 6.33 10.52 12.95
C ARG A 233 6.89 11.13 14.22
N ASP A 234 6.98 12.45 14.30
CA ASP A 234 7.55 13.14 15.47
C ASP A 234 6.73 12.85 16.74
N ARG A 235 5.40 12.85 16.65
CA ARG A 235 4.51 12.46 17.75
C ARG A 235 4.71 11.00 18.18
N GLN A 236 4.76 10.07 17.22
CA GLN A 236 4.90 8.64 17.51
C GLN A 236 6.28 8.29 18.07
N VAL A 237 7.35 8.92 17.54
CA VAL A 237 8.70 8.79 18.10
C VAL A 237 8.75 9.31 19.53
N ALA A 238 8.16 10.47 19.82
CA ALA A 238 8.12 11.03 21.17
C ALA A 238 7.33 10.14 22.13
N ALA A 239 6.16 9.66 21.73
CA ALA A 239 5.33 8.76 22.53
C ALA A 239 6.04 7.43 22.82
N PHE A 240 6.62 6.80 21.79
CA PHE A 240 7.35 5.54 21.93
C PHE A 240 8.58 5.70 22.82
N THR A 241 9.36 6.77 22.66
CA THR A 241 10.57 7.02 23.48
C THR A 241 10.23 7.12 24.96
N GLN A 242 9.12 7.76 25.32
CA GLN A 242 8.68 7.85 26.71
C GLN A 242 8.32 6.49 27.29
N VAL A 243 7.58 5.66 26.53
CA VAL A 243 7.20 4.31 26.96
C VAL A 243 8.45 3.42 27.07
N ASP A 244 9.30 3.43 26.06
CA ASP A 244 10.50 2.60 25.98
C ASP A 244 11.46 2.88 27.14
N ALA A 245 11.62 4.15 27.53
CA ALA A 245 12.46 4.57 28.65
C ALA A 245 12.01 4.01 30.02
N THR A 246 10.72 3.69 30.19
CA THR A 246 10.20 3.15 31.46
C THR A 246 10.45 1.66 31.64
N LEU A 247 10.85 0.95 30.59
CA LEU A 247 11.04 -0.50 30.60
C LEU A 247 12.47 -0.90 31.00
N LYS A 248 12.64 -2.10 31.56
CA LYS A 248 13.96 -2.66 31.85
C LYS A 248 14.69 -3.01 30.55
N LYS A 249 16.01 -2.81 30.50
CA LYS A 249 16.83 -3.08 29.29
C LYS A 249 16.69 -4.52 28.78
N ASP A 250 16.63 -5.49 29.68
CA ASP A 250 16.56 -6.90 29.31
C ASP A 250 15.20 -7.27 28.70
N LEU A 251 14.12 -6.68 29.20
CA LEU A 251 12.78 -6.86 28.63
C LEU A 251 12.71 -6.31 27.20
N ARG A 252 13.27 -5.12 26.96
CA ARG A 252 13.34 -4.53 25.62
C ARG A 252 14.08 -5.42 24.63
N LYS A 253 15.22 -5.98 25.03
CA LYS A 253 15.99 -6.91 24.17
C LYS A 253 15.17 -8.16 23.82
N THR A 254 14.47 -8.73 24.81
CA THR A 254 13.64 -9.91 24.60
C THR A 254 12.48 -9.62 23.65
N TRP A 255 11.75 -8.53 23.87
CA TRP A 255 10.60 -8.17 23.03
C TRP A 255 11.02 -7.76 21.62
N GLN A 256 12.15 -7.04 21.49
CA GLN A 256 12.75 -6.74 20.21
C GLN A 256 13.04 -8.02 19.43
N LYS A 257 13.69 -8.99 20.07
CA LYS A 257 14.00 -10.27 19.44
C LYS A 257 12.73 -11.00 19.00
N GLN A 258 11.67 -11.00 19.79
CA GLN A 258 10.39 -11.59 19.40
C GLN A 258 9.77 -10.91 18.16
N VAL A 259 9.90 -9.58 18.05
CA VAL A 259 9.47 -8.84 16.87
C VAL A 259 10.31 -9.23 15.65
N ASP A 260 11.63 -9.26 15.80
CA ASP A 260 12.54 -9.59 14.70
C ASP A 260 12.36 -11.04 14.22
N ASP A 261 12.23 -11.99 15.16
CA ASP A 261 11.98 -13.40 14.88
C ASP A 261 10.64 -13.59 14.14
N TRP A 262 9.59 -12.86 14.52
CA TRP A 262 8.28 -12.93 13.87
C TRP A 262 8.25 -12.27 12.49
N VAL A 263 8.93 -11.13 12.32
CA VAL A 263 9.04 -10.45 11.03
C VAL A 263 9.79 -11.34 10.02
N ALA A 264 10.83 -12.04 10.48
CA ALA A 264 11.58 -12.98 9.65
C ALA A 264 10.78 -14.26 9.36
N ASP A 265 10.01 -14.75 10.33
CA ASP A 265 9.26 -16.00 10.24
C ASP A 265 7.90 -15.88 10.95
N HIS A 266 6.84 -15.72 10.15
CA HIS A 266 5.47 -15.54 10.66
C HIS A 266 4.89 -16.83 11.31
N THR A 267 5.64 -17.94 11.36
CA THR A 267 5.30 -19.13 12.17
C THR A 267 5.70 -18.99 13.64
N LYS A 268 6.54 -18.00 13.97
CA LYS A 268 6.93 -17.71 15.36
C LYS A 268 5.76 -17.06 16.14
N PRO A 269 5.81 -17.06 17.48
CA PRO A 269 4.78 -16.44 18.29
C PRO A 269 4.58 -14.96 17.94
N ASN A 270 3.34 -14.56 17.71
CA ASN A 270 3.03 -13.20 17.28
C ASN A 270 3.21 -12.20 18.45
N PRO A 271 4.06 -11.17 18.29
CA PRO A 271 4.30 -10.17 19.34
C PRO A 271 3.14 -9.19 19.53
N TYR A 272 2.20 -9.13 18.58
CA TYR A 272 1.07 -8.20 18.55
C TYR A 272 -0.24 -8.81 19.07
N THR A 273 -0.25 -10.10 19.40
CA THR A 273 -1.36 -10.80 20.07
C THR A 273 -0.93 -11.28 21.45
N LEU A 274 -1.90 -11.58 22.30
CA LEU A 274 -1.63 -12.39 23.49
C LEU A 274 -1.33 -13.83 23.04
N ALA A 275 -0.63 -14.62 23.87
CA ALA A 275 -0.32 -16.01 23.54
C ALA A 275 -1.60 -16.83 23.29
N ASP A 276 -1.54 -17.84 22.42
CA ASP A 276 -2.69 -18.68 22.07
C ASP A 276 -3.35 -19.26 23.33
N GLY A 277 -4.65 -19.00 23.51
CA GLY A 277 -5.42 -19.36 24.72
C GLY A 277 -5.52 -18.26 25.78
N ALA A 278 -4.84 -17.12 25.57
CA ALA A 278 -4.93 -15.90 26.38
C ALA A 278 -5.65 -14.77 25.63
N ASP A 279 -6.62 -15.08 24.76
CA ASP A 279 -7.73 -14.13 24.57
C ASP A 279 -8.34 -13.97 25.97
N GLY A 280 -7.93 -12.89 26.65
CA GLY A 280 -8.30 -12.66 28.03
C GLY A 280 -9.81 -12.83 28.20
N PRO A 281 -10.28 -13.28 29.37
CA PRO A 281 -11.69 -13.53 29.60
C PRO A 281 -12.50 -12.35 29.07
N SER A 282 -13.56 -12.64 28.29
CA SER A 282 -14.44 -11.59 27.77
C SER A 282 -14.82 -10.62 28.89
N GLU A 283 -15.18 -9.36 28.58
CA GLU A 283 -15.60 -8.40 29.62
C GLU A 283 -16.68 -8.99 30.56
N ALA A 284 -17.50 -9.92 30.06
CA ALA A 284 -18.47 -10.69 30.83
C ALA A 284 -17.83 -11.73 31.76
N ALA A 285 -16.80 -12.45 31.32
CA ALA A 285 -16.06 -13.43 32.12
C ALA A 285 -15.17 -12.77 33.20
N ILE A 286 -14.55 -11.62 32.90
CA ILE A 286 -13.84 -10.82 33.93
C ILE A 286 -14.83 -10.31 34.97
N ARG A 287 -16.00 -9.80 34.56
CA ARG A 287 -17.05 -9.39 35.49
C ARG A 287 -17.50 -10.53 36.39
N LEU A 288 -17.67 -11.73 35.85
CA LEU A 288 -18.11 -12.90 36.60
C LEU A 288 -17.06 -13.33 37.64
N THR A 289 -15.78 -13.27 37.27
CA THR A 289 -14.66 -13.62 38.15
C THR A 289 -14.54 -12.60 39.28
N LEU A 290 -14.59 -11.30 38.97
CA LEU A 290 -14.58 -10.22 39.97
C LEU A 290 -15.79 -10.31 40.92
N THR A 291 -16.99 -10.66 40.43
CA THR A 291 -18.15 -10.87 41.31
C THR A 291 -18.03 -12.09 42.21
N TRP A 292 -17.27 -13.11 41.77
CA TRP A 292 -17.03 -14.32 42.55
C TRP A 292 -15.96 -14.07 43.62
N GLU A 293 -14.90 -13.35 43.28
CA GLU A 293 -13.84 -12.89 44.20
C GLU A 293 -14.40 -11.91 45.25
N GLU A 294 -15.21 -10.92 44.84
CA GLU A 294 -15.89 -9.99 45.77
C GLU A 294 -16.84 -10.74 46.73
N ALA A 295 -17.52 -11.80 46.26
CA ALA A 295 -18.37 -12.65 47.11
C ALA A 295 -17.55 -13.51 48.09
N GLN A 296 -16.33 -13.89 47.73
CA GLN A 296 -15.41 -14.65 48.57
C GLN A 296 -14.74 -13.75 49.63
N GLU A 297 -14.28 -12.55 49.25
CA GLU A 297 -13.70 -11.56 50.16
C GLU A 297 -14.71 -11.05 51.19
N ALA A 298 -15.98 -10.89 50.79
CA ALA A 298 -17.09 -10.58 51.69
C ALA A 298 -17.36 -11.71 52.71
N ALA A 299 -16.97 -12.96 52.39
CA ALA A 299 -17.14 -14.11 53.28
C ALA A 299 -15.97 -14.30 54.26
N THR A 300 -14.75 -13.88 53.91
CA THR A 300 -13.53 -14.12 54.73
C THR A 300 -13.00 -12.91 55.49
N GLY A 301 -13.60 -11.73 55.34
CA GLY A 301 -13.41 -10.61 56.27
C GLY A 301 -11.96 -10.14 56.46
N GLY A 302 -11.18 -10.06 55.39
CA GLY A 302 -9.75 -9.75 55.47
C GLY A 302 -9.37 -8.49 54.69
N ALA A 303 -9.01 -7.42 55.41
CA ALA A 303 -8.23 -6.32 54.86
C ALA A 303 -6.74 -6.52 55.16
N LYS A 304 -5.87 -6.37 54.14
CA LYS A 304 -4.49 -5.89 54.30
C LYS A 304 -4.05 -5.15 53.03
N LEU A 305 -3.57 -3.92 53.20
CA LEU A 305 -2.75 -3.22 52.20
C LEU A 305 -1.53 -2.66 52.92
N ASP A 306 -0.37 -3.21 52.59
CA ASP A 306 0.92 -2.62 52.90
C ASP A 306 1.19 -1.43 51.97
N GLY A 307 1.77 -0.38 52.53
CA GLY A 307 2.72 0.47 51.81
C GLY A 307 2.20 1.51 50.82
N SER A 308 1.01 2.09 51.00
CA SER A 308 0.73 3.47 50.54
C SER A 308 -0.47 4.00 51.34
N SER A 309 -0.50 5.31 51.63
CA SER A 309 -1.65 5.95 52.29
C SER A 309 -2.95 5.50 51.60
N VAL A 310 -3.95 5.03 52.37
CA VAL A 310 -5.24 4.54 51.85
C VAL A 310 -5.87 5.53 50.86
N THR A 311 -5.69 6.82 51.12
CA THR A 311 -6.13 7.91 50.24
C THR A 311 -5.38 7.92 48.90
N ALA A 312 -4.07 7.67 48.90
CA ALA A 312 -3.26 7.58 47.69
C ALA A 312 -3.62 6.33 46.85
N PHE A 313 -3.88 5.20 47.50
CA PHE A 313 -4.37 3.98 46.85
C PHE A 313 -5.75 4.21 46.20
N LEU A 314 -6.73 4.71 46.96
CA LEU A 314 -8.07 5.00 46.43
C LEU A 314 -8.02 6.03 45.29
N THR A 315 -7.18 7.06 45.41
CA THR A 315 -7.02 8.07 44.35
C THR A 315 -6.42 7.47 43.08
N ALA A 316 -5.39 6.63 43.21
CA ALA A 316 -4.79 5.93 42.06
C ALA A 316 -5.77 4.95 41.41
N GLY A 317 -6.56 4.22 42.21
CA GLY A 317 -7.62 3.33 41.74
C GLY A 317 -8.72 4.05 40.97
N LEU A 318 -9.21 5.19 41.49
CA LEU A 318 -10.22 6.01 40.80
C LEU A 318 -9.68 6.59 39.48
N GLN A 319 -8.41 7.02 39.44
CA GLN A 319 -7.78 7.50 38.20
C GLN A 319 -7.61 6.38 37.15
N LEU A 320 -7.33 5.15 37.59
CA LEU A 320 -7.30 3.98 36.72
C LEU A 320 -8.68 3.65 36.18
N GLU A 321 -9.71 3.66 37.03
CA GLU A 321 -11.09 3.43 36.62
C GLU A 321 -11.56 4.49 35.61
N GLU A 322 -11.24 5.77 35.85
CA GLU A 322 -11.54 6.85 34.91
C GLU A 322 -10.80 6.65 33.57
N SER A 323 -9.54 6.24 33.61
CA SER A 323 -8.76 5.92 32.40
C SER A 323 -9.39 4.76 31.62
N GLN A 324 -9.85 3.71 32.30
CA GLN A 324 -10.55 2.58 31.69
C GLN A 324 -11.88 3.01 31.06
N ARG A 325 -12.67 3.86 31.74
CA ARG A 325 -13.93 4.41 31.20
C ARG A 325 -13.69 5.27 29.97
N ARG A 326 -12.61 6.07 29.94
CA ARG A 326 -12.22 6.86 28.76
C ARG A 326 -11.87 5.97 27.58
N ILE A 327 -11.09 4.90 27.80
CA ILE A 327 -10.78 3.91 26.75
C ILE A 327 -12.06 3.25 26.24
N LYS A 328 -12.94 2.76 27.12
CA LYS A 328 -14.22 2.15 26.73
C LYS A 328 -15.11 3.09 25.91
N ARG A 329 -15.16 4.38 26.28
CA ARG A 329 -15.90 5.40 25.51
C ARG A 329 -15.27 5.65 24.14
N ALA A 330 -13.94 5.70 24.05
CA ALA A 330 -13.25 5.87 22.78
C ALA A 330 -13.45 4.68 21.85
N VAL A 331 -13.37 3.45 22.36
CA VAL A 331 -13.65 2.22 21.59
C VAL A 331 -15.10 2.19 21.07
N LYS A 332 -16.07 2.70 21.84
CA LYS A 332 -17.48 2.78 21.44
C LYS A 332 -17.80 3.99 20.56
N GLY A 333 -16.90 4.97 20.46
CA GLY A 333 -17.10 6.19 19.67
C GLY A 333 -16.98 5.93 18.17
N ARG A 334 -17.95 6.39 17.38
CA ARG A 334 -17.97 6.23 15.90
C ARG A 334 -17.35 7.41 15.13
N THR A 335 -16.60 8.27 15.80
CA THR A 335 -16.17 9.55 15.23
C THR A 335 -14.65 9.67 15.20
N LEU A 336 -14.07 9.26 14.06
CA LEU A 336 -12.83 9.69 13.39
C LEU A 336 -12.43 8.63 12.33
N LEU A 337 -11.52 8.97 11.39
CA LEU A 337 -10.88 7.98 10.50
C LEU A 337 -10.33 6.81 11.36
N ALA A 338 -10.63 5.55 11.00
CA ALA A 338 -10.34 4.39 11.88
C ALA A 338 -8.86 4.27 12.30
N SER A 339 -7.94 4.71 11.44
CA SER A 339 -6.50 4.79 11.73
C SER A 339 -6.19 5.68 12.94
N ASP A 340 -6.70 6.91 12.96
CA ASP A 340 -6.42 7.88 14.04
C ASP A 340 -7.09 7.46 15.37
N LEU A 341 -8.23 6.79 15.30
CA LEU A 341 -8.93 6.28 16.48
C LEU A 341 -8.15 5.13 17.13
N ASN A 342 -7.65 4.18 16.32
CA ASN A 342 -6.86 3.06 16.81
C ASN A 342 -5.53 3.53 17.44
N GLU A 343 -4.85 4.50 16.80
CA GLU A 343 -3.64 5.16 17.31
C GLU A 343 -3.87 5.71 18.73
N ARG A 344 -4.91 6.53 18.88
CA ARG A 344 -5.26 7.16 20.16
C ARG A 344 -5.68 6.16 21.22
N ILE A 345 -6.38 5.09 20.84
CA ILE A 345 -6.81 4.03 21.77
C ILE A 345 -5.60 3.28 22.35
N ALA A 346 -4.61 2.93 21.53
CA ALA A 346 -3.42 2.24 22.03
C ALA A 346 -2.54 3.15 22.89
N GLU A 347 -2.39 4.44 22.56
CA GLU A 347 -1.72 5.41 23.45
C GLU A 347 -2.39 5.47 24.84
N MET A 348 -3.73 5.51 24.86
CA MET A 348 -4.48 5.47 26.12
C MET A 348 -4.31 4.14 26.86
N ARG A 349 -4.29 2.99 26.16
CA ARG A 349 -4.07 1.66 26.75
C ARG A 349 -2.66 1.54 27.35
N LEU A 350 -1.63 2.00 26.66
CA LEU A 350 -0.26 2.05 27.15
C LEU A 350 -0.14 2.86 28.45
N ALA A 351 -0.71 4.07 28.46
CA ALA A 351 -0.74 4.91 29.64
C ALA A 351 -1.51 4.26 30.80
N PHE A 352 -2.59 3.54 30.50
CA PHE A 352 -3.36 2.79 31.48
C PHE A 352 -2.55 1.63 32.08
N PHE A 353 -1.95 0.77 31.26
CA PHE A 353 -1.18 -0.38 31.73
C PHE A 353 0.08 0.03 32.52
N SER A 354 0.75 1.12 32.13
CA SER A 354 1.86 1.70 32.90
C SER A 354 1.44 2.16 34.30
N LYS A 355 0.22 2.70 34.45
CA LYS A 355 -0.33 3.07 35.76
C LYS A 355 -0.81 1.84 36.54
N LEU A 356 -1.36 0.85 35.85
CA LEU A 356 -1.88 -0.37 36.45
C LEU A 356 -0.77 -1.22 37.07
N SER A 357 0.41 -1.31 36.42
CA SER A 357 1.56 -2.04 36.97
C SER A 357 2.07 -1.44 38.27
N LYS A 358 2.08 -0.10 38.36
CA LYS A 358 2.45 0.62 39.59
C LYS A 358 1.41 0.44 40.71
N PHE A 359 0.16 0.17 40.35
CA PHE A 359 -0.95 0.04 41.29
C PHE A 359 -1.10 -1.36 41.89
N ARG A 360 -0.84 -2.43 41.13
CA ARG A 360 -1.10 -3.81 41.56
C ARG A 360 0.02 -4.47 42.40
N GLY A 361 1.24 -3.92 42.40
CA GLY A 361 2.39 -4.57 43.06
C GLY A 361 2.79 -5.90 42.39
N PRO A 362 3.89 -6.56 42.83
CA PRO A 362 4.36 -7.82 42.24
C PRO A 362 3.53 -9.01 42.76
N GLY A 363 2.82 -9.71 41.87
CA GLY A 363 1.99 -10.89 42.16
C GLY A 363 1.49 -11.56 40.86
N GLU A 364 0.90 -12.75 40.94
CA GLU A 364 0.61 -13.73 39.85
C GLU A 364 -0.05 -13.18 38.54
N ASP A 365 -0.61 -11.97 38.56
CA ASP A 365 -1.11 -11.20 37.41
C ASP A 365 0.01 -10.44 36.63
N GLU A 366 1.27 -10.57 37.06
CA GLU A 366 2.45 -9.92 36.46
C GLU A 366 2.72 -10.43 35.05
N GLN A 367 2.50 -11.72 34.76
CA GLN A 367 2.74 -12.30 33.43
C GLN A 367 1.70 -11.81 32.40
N ALA A 368 0.41 -11.78 32.76
CA ALA A 368 -0.65 -11.27 31.88
C ALA A 368 -0.50 -9.77 31.62
N LEU A 369 -0.13 -9.00 32.67
CA LEU A 369 0.19 -7.59 32.52
C LEU A 369 1.44 -7.38 31.67
N HIS A 370 2.48 -8.18 31.88
CA HIS A 370 3.70 -8.16 31.08
C HIS A 370 3.43 -8.46 29.61
N ASP A 371 2.58 -9.45 29.31
CA ASP A 371 2.21 -9.81 27.94
C ASP A 371 1.34 -8.73 27.26
N SER A 372 0.45 -8.08 28.02
CA SER A 372 -0.32 -6.93 27.53
C SER A 372 0.58 -5.71 27.25
N VAL A 373 1.51 -5.40 28.15
CA VAL A 373 2.48 -4.31 27.95
C VAL A 373 3.40 -4.62 26.77
N ARG A 374 3.84 -5.87 26.61
CA ARG A 374 4.61 -6.34 25.45
C ARG A 374 3.86 -6.12 24.14
N VAL A 375 2.58 -6.49 24.08
CA VAL A 375 1.75 -6.32 22.87
C VAL A 375 1.63 -4.84 22.51
N GLU A 376 1.29 -3.99 23.48
CA GLU A 376 1.13 -2.57 23.24
C GLU A 376 2.46 -1.87 22.91
N TRP A 377 3.57 -2.29 23.55
CA TRP A 377 4.92 -1.83 23.20
C TRP A 377 5.27 -2.21 21.76
N SER A 378 4.99 -3.46 21.36
CA SER A 378 5.27 -3.95 20.00
C SER A 378 4.46 -3.16 18.97
N LYS A 379 3.17 -2.91 19.24
CA LYS A 379 2.31 -2.09 18.36
C LYS A 379 2.81 -0.65 18.23
N ALA A 380 3.14 0.00 19.34
CA ALA A 380 3.68 1.37 19.32
C ALA A 380 5.02 1.44 18.59
N LYS A 381 5.89 0.44 18.77
CA LYS A 381 7.14 0.32 18.00
C LYS A 381 6.86 0.24 16.51
N ALA A 382 5.99 -0.69 16.10
CA ALA A 382 5.65 -0.87 14.69
C ALA A 382 5.09 0.42 14.08
N TRP A 383 4.22 1.14 14.79
CA TRP A 383 3.70 2.43 14.30
C TRP A 383 4.76 3.50 14.16
N LYS A 384 5.64 3.63 15.16
CA LYS A 384 6.78 4.55 15.10
C LYS A 384 7.63 4.25 13.86
N GLU A 385 7.97 2.98 13.63
CA GLU A 385 8.77 2.54 12.48
C GLU A 385 8.04 2.77 11.15
N ARG A 386 6.75 2.44 11.06
CA ARG A 386 5.95 2.67 9.84
C ARG A 386 5.82 4.14 9.48
N TRP A 387 5.77 5.05 10.46
CA TRP A 387 5.76 6.49 10.20
C TRP A 387 7.13 7.03 9.79
N GLU A 388 8.22 6.49 10.33
CA GLU A 388 9.58 6.79 9.86
C GLU A 388 9.76 6.36 8.40
N GLU A 389 9.38 5.12 8.08
CA GLU A 389 9.38 4.60 6.71
C GLU A 389 8.51 5.46 5.78
N GLU A 390 7.30 5.86 6.21
CA GLU A 390 6.40 6.67 5.38
C GLU A 390 7.03 8.01 4.99
N VAL A 391 7.79 8.64 5.89
CA VAL A 391 8.53 9.87 5.57
C VAL A 391 9.59 9.61 4.50
N GLU A 392 10.35 8.52 4.62
CA GLU A 392 11.39 8.16 3.65
C GLU A 392 10.79 7.81 2.29
N LEU A 393 9.72 7.00 2.28
CA LEU A 393 8.99 6.61 1.08
C LEU A 393 8.44 7.83 0.34
N LEU A 394 7.77 8.75 1.05
CA LEU A 394 7.21 9.96 0.43
C LEU A 394 8.29 10.86 -0.16
N ARG A 395 9.45 10.98 0.51
CA ARG A 395 10.59 11.74 -0.04
C ARG A 395 11.09 11.10 -1.33
N GLU A 396 11.28 9.79 -1.34
CA GLU A 396 11.76 9.07 -2.53
C GLU A 396 10.71 9.05 -3.66
N GLU A 397 9.42 8.97 -3.35
CA GLU A 397 8.33 9.11 -4.33
C GLU A 397 8.40 10.47 -5.04
N MET A 398 8.57 11.57 -4.28
CA MET A 398 8.73 12.91 -4.86
C MET A 398 9.96 12.99 -5.77
N LYS A 399 11.10 12.43 -5.33
CA LYS A 399 12.34 12.40 -6.13
C LYS A 399 12.15 11.60 -7.43
N ARG A 400 11.56 10.41 -7.34
CA ARG A 400 11.30 9.52 -8.49
C ARG A 400 10.38 10.15 -9.52
N VAL A 401 9.42 10.98 -9.11
CA VAL A 401 8.58 11.72 -10.07
C VAL A 401 9.43 12.64 -10.95
N LEU A 402 10.38 13.39 -10.38
CA LEU A 402 11.27 14.26 -11.16
C LEU A 402 12.21 13.46 -12.06
N ARG A 403 12.81 12.36 -11.54
CA ARG A 403 13.65 11.46 -12.33
C ARG A 403 12.88 10.85 -13.49
N PHE A 404 11.65 10.40 -13.26
CA PHE A 404 10.77 9.84 -14.29
C PHE A 404 10.43 10.86 -15.37
N LEU A 405 10.10 12.11 -15.00
CA LEU A 405 9.79 13.15 -15.99
C LEU A 405 11.01 13.54 -16.82
N ARG A 406 12.21 13.54 -16.23
CA ARG A 406 13.46 13.72 -16.99
C ARG A 406 13.70 12.55 -17.93
N TRP A 407 13.65 11.31 -17.43
CA TRP A 407 13.79 10.11 -18.26
C TRP A 407 12.79 10.11 -19.41
N ARG A 408 11.51 10.42 -19.14
CA ARG A 408 10.44 10.47 -20.14
C ARG A 408 10.68 11.56 -21.19
N THR A 409 11.29 12.69 -20.79
CA THR A 409 11.72 13.73 -21.73
C THR A 409 12.76 13.18 -22.69
N LEU A 410 13.85 12.60 -22.16
CA LEU A 410 14.93 12.03 -22.97
C LEU A 410 14.45 10.89 -23.87
N TRP A 411 13.58 10.02 -23.35
CA TRP A 411 12.96 8.92 -24.08
C TRP A 411 12.16 9.37 -25.31
N TRP A 412 11.47 10.52 -25.21
CA TRP A 412 10.76 11.13 -26.34
C TRP A 412 11.71 11.81 -27.33
N GLU A 413 12.80 12.41 -26.84
CA GLU A 413 13.82 13.05 -27.69
C GLU A 413 14.59 12.02 -28.50
N GLU A 414 14.98 10.89 -27.90
CA GLU A 414 15.61 9.76 -28.59
C GLU A 414 14.70 9.17 -29.69
N ARG A 415 13.38 9.24 -29.50
CA ARG A 415 12.40 8.78 -30.50
C ARG A 415 12.23 9.73 -31.67
N ARG A 416 12.77 10.95 -31.59
CA ARG A 416 12.80 11.85 -32.74
C ARG A 416 13.56 11.15 -33.87
N SER A 417 12.95 11.12 -35.05
CA SER A 417 13.50 10.41 -36.21
C SER A 417 13.58 8.87 -36.13
N SER A 418 13.16 8.22 -35.05
CA SER A 418 13.17 6.74 -34.94
C SER A 418 12.28 6.02 -35.97
N ARG A 419 11.28 6.72 -36.52
CA ARG A 419 10.38 6.23 -37.58
C ARG A 419 10.60 6.98 -38.91
N ALA A 420 11.82 7.46 -39.17
CA ALA A 420 12.11 8.28 -40.35
C ALA A 420 12.16 7.50 -41.66
N GLU A 421 12.40 6.19 -41.62
CA GLU A 421 12.45 5.34 -42.82
C GLU A 421 11.04 5.05 -43.35
N ASN A 422 10.89 5.04 -44.69
CA ASN A 422 9.65 4.66 -45.39
C ASN A 422 8.37 5.47 -45.07
N VAL A 423 8.51 6.68 -44.54
CA VAL A 423 7.38 7.62 -44.30
C VAL A 423 7.47 8.86 -45.18
N THR A 424 6.32 9.42 -45.56
CA THR A 424 6.28 10.67 -46.35
C THR A 424 6.90 11.84 -45.57
N PRO A 425 7.44 12.87 -46.25
CA PRO A 425 7.99 14.04 -45.58
C PRO A 425 7.00 14.72 -44.62
N GLU A 426 5.71 14.76 -44.98
CA GLU A 426 4.64 15.35 -44.17
C GLU A 426 4.41 14.54 -42.89
N LEU A 427 4.33 13.21 -43.00
CA LEU A 427 4.17 12.35 -41.83
C LEU A 427 5.40 12.42 -40.93
N ARG A 428 6.61 12.47 -41.49
CA ARG A 428 7.85 12.65 -40.73
C ARG A 428 7.84 13.96 -39.95
N ALA A 429 7.41 15.05 -40.58
CA ALA A 429 7.28 16.35 -39.91
C ALA A 429 6.26 16.27 -38.75
N GLY A 430 5.11 15.63 -38.96
CA GLY A 430 4.10 15.42 -37.93
C GLY A 430 4.58 14.56 -36.75
N LEU A 431 5.27 13.46 -37.03
CA LEU A 431 5.87 12.59 -36.01
C LEU A 431 6.91 13.35 -35.18
N ASN A 432 7.80 14.10 -35.84
CA ASN A 432 8.81 14.91 -35.16
C ASN A 432 8.19 16.04 -34.32
N ALA A 433 7.14 16.69 -34.81
CA ALA A 433 6.41 17.69 -34.05
C ALA A 433 5.72 17.07 -32.82
N ASN A 434 5.13 15.87 -32.96
CA ASN A 434 4.52 15.16 -31.86
C ASN A 434 5.54 14.74 -30.78
N THR A 435 6.66 14.12 -31.16
CA THR A 435 7.70 13.72 -30.20
C THR A 435 8.28 14.94 -29.47
N ALA A 436 8.54 16.03 -30.20
CA ALA A 436 9.00 17.29 -29.60
C ALA A 436 7.97 17.87 -28.61
N ARG A 437 6.67 17.84 -28.96
CA ARG A 437 5.60 18.28 -28.06
C ARG A 437 5.55 17.44 -26.79
N GLN A 438 5.63 16.11 -26.90
CA GLN A 438 5.58 15.21 -25.75
C GLN A 438 6.79 15.39 -24.82
N ALA A 439 8.00 15.53 -25.39
CA ALA A 439 9.20 15.86 -24.63
C ALA A 439 9.06 17.19 -23.89
N TRP A 440 8.55 18.23 -24.56
CA TRP A 440 8.31 19.54 -23.95
C TRP A 440 7.30 19.46 -22.79
N ILE A 441 6.19 18.73 -22.95
CA ILE A 441 5.19 18.55 -21.88
C ILE A 441 5.82 17.90 -20.64
N ALA A 442 6.56 16.80 -20.82
CA ALA A 442 7.20 16.10 -19.70
C ALA A 442 8.21 17.00 -18.97
N ARG A 443 9.02 17.75 -19.73
CA ARG A 443 10.00 18.71 -19.20
C ARG A 443 9.33 19.81 -18.40
N GLU A 444 8.28 20.43 -18.94
CA GLU A 444 7.60 21.53 -18.27
C GLU A 444 6.80 21.08 -17.05
N LEU A 445 6.24 19.87 -17.06
CA LEU A 445 5.67 19.27 -15.86
C LEU A 445 6.75 19.11 -14.78
N GLY A 446 7.92 18.56 -15.13
CA GLY A 446 9.04 18.40 -14.21
C GLY A 446 9.49 19.73 -13.60
N ARG A 447 9.69 20.75 -14.43
CA ARG A 447 10.05 22.11 -14.01
C ARG A 447 9.00 22.72 -13.07
N LYS A 448 7.71 22.59 -13.42
CA LYS A 448 6.62 23.11 -12.59
C LYS A 448 6.57 22.43 -11.23
N PHE A 449 6.67 21.10 -11.18
CA PHE A 449 6.67 20.36 -9.91
C PHE A 449 7.88 20.74 -9.05
N GLN A 450 9.08 20.77 -9.63
CA GLN A 450 10.29 21.19 -8.95
C GLN A 450 10.15 22.61 -8.38
N TRP A 451 9.68 23.57 -9.18
CA TRP A 451 9.47 24.95 -8.73
C TRP A 451 8.45 25.03 -7.59
N MET A 452 7.27 24.41 -7.74
CA MET A 452 6.21 24.43 -6.72
C MET A 452 6.69 23.83 -5.40
N TRP A 453 7.47 22.75 -5.44
CA TRP A 453 8.01 22.13 -4.25
C TRP A 453 9.18 22.93 -3.64
N ALA A 454 10.02 23.56 -4.45
CA ALA A 454 11.11 24.42 -4.00
C ALA A 454 10.63 25.71 -3.30
N ILE A 455 9.47 26.24 -3.68
CA ILE A 455 8.85 27.40 -3.02
C ILE A 455 7.91 27.02 -1.88
N SER A 456 7.74 25.73 -1.59
CA SER A 456 6.86 25.26 -0.51
C SER A 456 7.26 25.90 0.82
N ALA A 457 6.28 26.37 1.60
CA ALA A 457 6.52 26.88 2.95
C ALA A 457 7.09 25.82 3.90
N ALA A 458 6.89 24.53 3.59
CA ALA A 458 7.41 23.43 4.37
C ALA A 458 8.90 23.17 4.05
N THR A 459 9.78 23.40 5.04
CA THR A 459 11.23 23.18 4.91
C THR A 459 11.59 21.77 4.47
N ALA A 460 10.91 20.73 4.97
CA ALA A 460 11.19 19.35 4.60
C ALA A 460 10.93 19.05 3.11
N VAL A 461 9.91 19.69 2.52
CA VAL A 461 9.63 19.58 1.08
C VAL A 461 10.76 20.23 0.29
N ARG A 462 11.19 21.44 0.69
CA ARG A 462 12.28 22.16 0.02
C ARG A 462 13.61 21.40 0.07
N LEU A 463 13.99 20.89 1.25
CA LEU A 463 15.23 20.12 1.44
C LEU A 463 15.25 18.86 0.58
N THR A 464 14.13 18.15 0.50
CA THR A 464 14.00 16.93 -0.31
C THR A 464 14.34 17.20 -1.78
N ILE A 465 13.93 18.37 -2.31
CA ILE A 465 14.19 18.73 -3.72
C ILE A 465 15.59 19.32 -3.90
N ALA A 466 16.11 20.06 -2.93
CA ALA A 466 17.49 20.55 -2.97
C ALA A 466 18.51 19.40 -3.04
N GLU A 467 18.31 18.35 -2.24
CA GLU A 467 19.13 17.12 -2.30
C GLU A 467 19.09 16.47 -3.68
N GLU A 468 17.91 16.38 -4.30
CA GLU A 468 17.75 15.78 -5.62
C GLU A 468 18.35 16.64 -6.73
N GLY A 469 18.24 17.97 -6.64
CA GLY A 469 18.88 18.90 -7.56
C GLY A 469 20.39 18.68 -7.64
N LEU A 470 21.04 18.59 -6.47
CA LEU A 470 22.48 18.31 -6.37
C LEU A 470 22.86 16.96 -6.99
N LEU A 471 22.06 15.92 -6.75
CA LEU A 471 22.28 14.59 -7.37
C LEU A 471 22.18 14.67 -8.89
N MET A 472 21.17 15.37 -9.41
CA MET A 472 20.91 15.46 -10.84
C MET A 472 21.94 16.30 -11.60
N GLU A 473 22.48 17.34 -10.95
CA GLU A 473 23.62 18.12 -11.44
C GLU A 473 24.91 17.28 -11.44
N GLY A 474 25.18 16.55 -10.36
CA GLY A 474 26.33 15.64 -10.28
C GLY A 474 26.31 14.53 -11.35
N MET A 475 25.14 13.93 -11.61
CA MET A 475 24.98 12.94 -12.68
C MET A 475 25.16 13.53 -14.08
N ALA A 476 24.74 14.78 -14.30
CA ALA A 476 24.96 15.46 -15.58
C ALA A 476 26.46 15.75 -15.81
N ALA A 477 27.17 16.16 -14.77
CA ALA A 477 28.62 16.41 -14.83
C ALA A 477 29.42 15.14 -15.12
N LEU A 478 29.03 13.99 -14.56
CA LEU A 478 29.65 12.69 -14.84
C LEU A 478 29.38 12.21 -16.28
N GLY A 479 28.16 12.39 -16.79
CA GLY A 479 27.82 12.05 -18.19
C GLY A 479 28.53 12.92 -19.22
N SER A 480 28.85 14.18 -18.90
CA SER A 480 29.64 15.05 -19.77
C SER A 480 31.16 14.79 -19.71
N ALA A 481 31.64 14.05 -18.71
CA ALA A 481 33.07 13.73 -18.58
C ALA A 481 33.48 12.50 -19.42
N GLU A 482 32.53 11.67 -19.84
CA GLU A 482 32.77 10.51 -20.72
C GLU A 482 32.74 10.86 -22.23
N GLU A 483 32.38 12.10 -22.60
CA GLU A 483 32.45 12.62 -23.99
C GLU A 483 33.67 13.54 -24.22
N GLY A 484 34.80 13.27 -23.56
CA GLY A 484 36.05 14.04 -23.70
C GLY A 484 37.20 13.17 -24.20
N ASP A 485 37.82 13.60 -25.31
CA ASP A 485 39.03 13.08 -25.96
C ASP A 485 38.91 11.79 -26.79
N ASP A 486 38.22 11.89 -27.94
CA ASP A 486 38.78 11.40 -29.23
C ASP A 486 37.87 11.84 -30.40
N ALA A 487 38.01 13.09 -30.82
CA ALA A 487 37.53 13.53 -32.12
C ALA A 487 38.67 14.30 -32.81
N PRO A 488 39.21 13.82 -33.94
CA PRO A 488 40.30 14.51 -34.63
C PRO A 488 39.78 15.83 -35.20
N MET A 489 40.37 16.93 -34.73
CA MET A 489 40.22 18.27 -35.31
C MET A 489 40.52 18.22 -36.81
N MET A 490 39.48 18.34 -37.64
CA MET A 490 39.65 18.84 -39.01
C MET A 490 40.13 20.28 -38.91
N ARG A 491 41.39 20.52 -39.27
CA ARG A 491 41.95 21.85 -39.48
C ARG A 491 41.35 22.43 -40.76
N ASP A 492 40.72 23.59 -40.63
CA ASP A 492 40.45 24.48 -41.74
C ASP A 492 41.76 24.85 -42.44
N ALA A 493 41.86 24.51 -43.72
CA ALA A 493 42.89 25.00 -44.62
C ALA A 493 42.18 25.67 -45.80
N ASN A 494 41.95 26.97 -45.68
CA ASN A 494 41.66 27.86 -46.79
C ASN A 494 42.11 29.27 -46.39
N ASP A 495 43.36 29.61 -46.69
CA ASP A 495 43.68 30.90 -47.33
C ASP A 495 45.10 30.85 -47.92
N ASP A 496 45.31 31.73 -48.91
CA ASP A 496 46.56 32.10 -49.58
C ASP A 496 46.98 31.29 -50.83
N GLY A 497 46.40 31.71 -51.97
CA GLY A 497 47.13 32.64 -52.84
C GLY A 497 48.19 32.11 -53.82
N ASN A 498 47.76 32.02 -55.09
CA ASN A 498 48.41 32.63 -56.28
C ASN A 498 49.76 32.07 -56.81
N ALA A 499 49.76 31.56 -58.07
CA ALA A 499 50.56 32.06 -59.21
C ALA A 499 50.68 31.06 -60.40
N ALA A 500 50.41 31.57 -61.62
CA ALA A 500 50.91 31.18 -62.96
C ALA A 500 50.59 29.75 -63.47
N VAL A 501 50.07 29.51 -64.69
CA VAL A 501 50.20 30.13 -66.03
C VAL A 501 48.88 30.02 -66.78
#